data_AF-A0A1B0GHH3-F1
#
_entry.id   AF-A0A1B0GHH3-F1
#
_cell.length_a   1.000
_cell.length_b   1.000
_cell.length_c   1.000
_cell.angle_alpha   90.00
_cell.angle_beta   90.00
_cell.angle_gamma   90.00
#
_symmetry.space_group_name_H-M   'P 1'
#
loop_
_entity.id
_entity.type
_entity.pdbx_description
1 polymer ?
#
loop_
_entity_poly.entity_id
_entity_poly.type
_entity_poly.pdbx_seq_one_letter_code
_entity_poly.pdbx_strand_id
1 'polypeptide(L)' 'MTDCSDSECCSHPICAEHIMCLASNDPVEVLLRKQPPSVTASFYQRVKFLIEENSVQSYAHLDEYSER' A
#
# COMPACT_ATOMS: atom_id res chain seq x y z
N MET A 1 4.68 15.89 22.12
CA MET A 1 4.23 14.49 22.19
C MET A 1 3.79 14.14 20.79
N THR A 2 4.50 13.25 20.12
CA THR A 2 4.20 12.84 18.74
C THR A 2 3.46 11.52 18.82
N ASP A 3 2.30 11.41 18.16
CA ASP A 3 1.59 10.15 18.03
C ASP A 3 2.15 9.40 16.81
N CYS A 4 2.86 8.31 17.05
CA CYS A 4 3.39 7.46 15.98
C CYS A 4 2.34 6.58 15.30
N SER A 5 1.06 6.81 15.59
CA SER A 5 -0.09 6.17 14.96
C SER A 5 -0.77 7.07 13.92
N ASP A 6 -0.38 8.35 13.83
CA ASP A 6 -0.88 9.29 12.81
C ASP A 6 -0.32 8.97 11.42
N SER A 7 -1.06 9.36 10.37
CA SER A 7 -0.69 9.11 8.97
C SER A 7 0.61 9.81 8.53
N GLU A 8 0.97 10.91 9.18
CA GLU A 8 2.16 11.73 8.85
C GLU A 8 3.37 11.43 9.77
N CYS A 9 3.24 10.45 10.68
CA CYS A 9 4.20 10.26 11.77
C CYS A 9 5.61 9.86 11.30
N CYS A 10 5.73 9.25 10.12
CA CYS A 10 7.01 8.81 9.56
C CYS A 10 7.99 9.92 9.17
N SER A 11 7.50 11.14 9.01
CA SER A 11 8.37 12.31 8.84
C SER A 11 9.21 12.58 10.09
N HIS A 12 8.79 12.07 11.25
CA HIS A 12 9.46 12.26 12.52
C HIS A 12 10.43 11.10 12.82
N PRO A 13 11.72 11.38 13.09
CA PRO A 13 12.71 10.34 13.35
C PRO A 13 12.36 9.42 14.53
N ILE A 14 11.61 9.92 15.51
CA ILE A 14 11.18 9.16 16.69
C ILE A 14 10.23 8.00 16.34
N CYS A 15 9.52 8.11 15.22
CA CYS A 15 8.58 7.08 14.77
C CYS A 15 9.21 6.12 13.75
N ALA A 16 10.48 6.29 13.37
CA ALA A 16 11.11 5.52 12.29
C ALA A 16 11.14 3.99 12.53
N GLU A 17 11.19 3.56 13.79
CA GLU A 17 11.15 2.14 14.17
C GLU A 17 9.75 1.68 14.63
N HIS A 18 8.76 2.56 14.60
CA HIS A 18 7.39 2.23 15.00
C HIS A 18 6.73 1.33 13.95
N ILE A 19 5.93 0.35 14.38
CA ILE A 19 5.29 -0.62 13.48
C ILE A 19 4.40 0.04 12.42
N MET A 20 3.75 1.16 12.76
CA MET A 20 2.93 1.95 11.83
C MET A 20 3.77 2.74 10.82
N CYS A 21 5.07 2.83 11.05
CA CYS A 21 6.04 3.48 10.19
C CYS A 21 6.96 2.51 9.44
N LEU A 22 6.62 1.21 9.44
CA LEU A 22 7.03 0.31 8.37
C LEU A 22 6.33 0.78 7.09
N ALA A 23 6.79 1.91 6.56
CA ALA A 23 6.08 2.70 5.58
C ALA A 23 5.76 1.83 4.37
N SER A 24 4.49 1.70 4.06
CA SER A 24 4.12 1.04 2.82
C SER A 24 4.60 1.89 1.64
N ASN A 25 4.85 1.26 0.50
CA ASN A 25 5.29 1.97 -0.69
C ASN A 25 4.31 3.10 -1.04
N ASP A 26 4.84 4.21 -1.56
CA ASP A 26 4.01 5.30 -2.07
C ASP A 26 3.11 4.79 -3.22
N PRO A 27 1.79 5.03 -3.20
CA PRO A 27 0.88 4.51 -4.21
C PRO A 27 1.22 4.97 -5.63
N VAL A 28 1.71 6.20 -5.80
CA VAL A 28 2.13 6.74 -7.11
C VAL A 28 3.36 5.98 -7.59
N GLU A 29 4.35 5.75 -6.74
CA GLU A 29 5.51 4.94 -7.10
C GLU A 29 5.14 3.51 -7.49
N VAL A 30 4.22 2.87 -6.75
CA VAL A 30 3.73 1.52 -7.10
C VAL A 30 3.05 1.53 -8.47
N LEU A 31 2.19 2.51 -8.75
CA LEU A 31 1.51 2.63 -10.04
C LEU A 31 2.48 2.86 -11.20
N LEU A 32 3.50 3.70 -11.02
CA LEU A 32 4.50 3.98 -12.05
C LEU A 32 5.34 2.74 -12.42
N ARG A 33 5.47 1.77 -11.51
CA ARG A 33 6.17 0.50 -11.74
C ARG A 33 5.31 -0.54 -12.47
N LYS A 34 4.00 -0.33 -12.59
CA LYS A 34 3.03 -1.31 -13.13
C LYS A 34 2.59 -0.93 -14.55
N GLN A 35 2.20 -1.94 -15.33
CA GLN A 35 1.51 -1.66 -16.59
C GLN A 35 0.09 -1.14 -16.33
N PRO A 36 -0.37 -0.14 -17.08
CA PRO A 36 -1.75 0.31 -17.01
C PRO A 36 -2.72 -0.84 -17.31
N PRO A 37 -3.75 -1.07 -16.47
CA PRO A 37 -4.73 -2.11 -16.72
C PRO A 37 -5.55 -1.81 -17.99
N SER A 38 -6.05 -2.87 -18.63
CA SER A 38 -6.96 -2.74 -19.78
C SER A 38 -8.16 -1.85 -19.46
N VAL A 39 -8.70 -1.16 -20.47
CA VAL A 39 -9.96 -0.41 -20.32
C VAL A 39 -11.13 -1.32 -19.92
N THR A 40 -11.07 -2.60 -20.27
CA THR A 40 -12.05 -3.63 -19.87
C THR A 40 -11.72 -4.30 -18.53
N ALA A 41 -10.65 -3.90 -17.85
CA ALA A 41 -10.25 -4.49 -16.59
C ALA A 41 -11.31 -4.28 -15.50
N SER A 42 -11.56 -5.33 -14.72
CA SER A 42 -12.50 -5.30 -13.60
C SER A 42 -12.03 -4.32 -12.52
N PHE A 43 -12.95 -3.97 -11.62
CA PHE A 43 -12.60 -3.15 -10.46
C PHE A 43 -11.43 -3.78 -9.68
N TYR A 44 -11.51 -5.10 -9.41
CA TYR A 44 -10.45 -5.82 -8.71
C TYR A 44 -9.10 -5.69 -9.41
N GLN A 45 -9.04 -5.92 -10.73
CA GLN A 45 -7.79 -5.81 -11.49
C GLN A 45 -7.18 -4.40 -11.42
N ARG A 46 -8.01 -3.35 -11.32
CA ARG A 46 -7.56 -1.96 -11.21
C ARG A 46 -7.04 -1.61 -9.82
N VAL A 47 -7.53 -2.26 -8.76
CA VAL A 47 -7.14 -1.99 -7.37
C VAL A 47 -6.20 -3.06 -6.79
N LYS A 48 -5.90 -4.12 -7.54
CA LYS A 48 -5.03 -5.23 -7.14
C LYS A 48 -3.65 -4.76 -6.67
N PHE A 49 -3.15 -3.66 -7.26
CA PHE A 49 -1.87 -3.04 -6.86
C PHE A 49 -1.81 -2.61 -5.39
N LEU A 50 -2.95 -2.52 -4.69
CA LEU A 50 -3.00 -2.16 -3.28
C LEU A 50 -2.57 -3.30 -2.34
N ILE A 51 -2.67 -4.55 -2.81
CA ILE A 51 -2.53 -5.74 -1.96
C ILE A 51 -1.47 -6.72 -2.44
N GLU A 52 -0.97 -6.57 -3.68
CA GLU A 52 0.08 -7.42 -4.24
C GLU A 52 1.42 -7.33 -3.49
N GLU A 53 2.35 -8.21 -3.81
CA GLU A 53 3.73 -8.09 -3.30
C GLU A 53 4.34 -6.73 -3.69
N ASN A 54 5.07 -6.12 -2.74
CA ASN A 54 5.65 -4.78 -2.85
C ASN A 54 4.62 -3.67 -3.18
N SER A 55 3.38 -3.86 -2.72
CA SER A 55 2.30 -2.86 -2.79
C SER A 55 2.35 -1.83 -1.66
N VAL A 56 1.24 -1.12 -1.50
CA VAL A 56 0.96 -0.16 -0.43
C VAL A 56 0.48 -0.85 0.85
N GLN A 57 0.49 -2.17 0.96
CA GLN A 57 0.18 -2.87 2.21
C GLN A 57 1.13 -4.03 2.45
N SER A 58 1.85 -3.99 3.56
CA SER A 58 2.82 -5.04 3.93
C SER A 58 2.19 -6.29 4.54
N TYR A 59 0.93 -6.21 5.01
CA TYR A 59 0.25 -7.27 5.76
C TYR A 59 -1.14 -7.60 5.18
N ALA A 60 -1.32 -7.43 3.86
CA ALA A 60 -2.60 -7.75 3.23
C ALA A 60 -2.88 -9.26 3.26
N HIS A 61 -4.08 -9.64 3.74
CA HIS A 61 -4.58 -11.02 3.67
C HIS A 61 -5.10 -11.32 2.26
N LEU A 62 -4.19 -11.69 1.36
CA LEU A 62 -4.49 -11.93 -0.06
C LEU A 62 -5.63 -12.93 -0.30
N ASP A 63 -5.82 -13.88 0.62
CA ASP A 63 -6.85 -14.91 0.58
C ASP A 63 -8.28 -14.36 0.80
N GLU A 64 -8.41 -13.18 1.41
CA GLU A 64 -9.71 -12.49 1.55
C GLU A 64 -10.16 -11.79 0.25
N TYR A 65 -9.24 -11.63 -0.71
CA TYR A 65 -9.52 -10.96 -1.97
C TYR A 65 -9.67 -11.98 -3.11
N SER A 66 -10.75 -11.87 -3.90
CA SER A 66 -11.01 -12.82 -4.98
C SER A 66 -11.27 -12.15 -6.32
N GLU A 67 -10.70 -12.73 -7.38
CA GLU A 67 -11.05 -12.50 -8.78
C GLU A 67 -12.37 -13.25 -9.08
N ARG A 68 -13.51 -12.66 -8.68
CA ARG A 68 -14.84 -13.15 -9.08
C ARG A 68 -15.30 -12.51 -10.36
#